data_AF-R0FUI5-F1
#
_entry.id   AF-R0FUI5-F1
#
_cell.length_a   1.000
_cell.length_b   1.000
_cell.length_c   1.000
_cell.angle_alpha   90.00
_cell.angle_beta   90.00
_cell.angle_gamma   90.00
#
_symmetry.space_group_name_H-M   'P 1'
#
loop_
_entity.id
_entity.type
_entity.pdbx_description
1 polymer ?
#
loop_
_entity_poly.entity_id
_entity_poly.type
_entity_poly.pdbx_seq_one_letter_code
_entity_poly.pdbx_strand_id
1 'polypeptide(L)'
;HHSSLMTSLRWLFKEVRVSEEQLAEELLNILKRYEQPNPKVPRIRRFAIELTIAMMKANSKPIKTFQNLGMKHEIENVFKTTSELENFDIFSGKVALAHHGSTISELIEEAIELLQREITTDESELTSKNVYFLF
;
A
#
# COMPACT_ATOMS: atom_id res chain seq x y z
N HIS A 1 -11.11 13.80 -5.95
CA HIS A 1 -9.85 13.99 -5.19
C HIS A 1 -8.83 12.86 -5.39
N HIS A 2 -9.22 11.57 -5.34
CA HIS A 2 -8.28 10.42 -5.49
C HIS A 2 -7.46 10.38 -6.81
N SER A 3 -8.05 10.78 -7.95
CA SER A 3 -7.38 10.78 -9.26
C SER A 3 -6.22 11.79 -9.38
N SER A 4 -6.32 12.93 -8.68
CA SER A 4 -5.28 13.96 -8.66
C SER A 4 -4.03 13.49 -7.92
N LEU A 5 -4.20 12.81 -6.78
CA LEU A 5 -3.07 12.29 -5.99
C LEU A 5 -2.29 11.21 -6.74
N MET A 6 -2.98 10.32 -7.45
CA MET A 6 -2.33 9.28 -8.27
C MET A 6 -1.55 9.85 -9.44
N THR A 7 -2.08 10.90 -10.09
CA THR A 7 -1.37 11.59 -11.17
C THR A 7 -0.11 12.28 -10.64
N SER A 8 -0.20 12.93 -9.48
CA SER A 8 0.95 13.53 -8.80
C SER A 8 1.99 12.50 -8.35
N LEU A 9 1.57 11.34 -7.83
CA LEU A 9 2.46 10.24 -7.45
C LEU A 9 3.19 9.66 -8.66
N ARG A 10 2.49 9.40 -9.78
CA ARG A 10 3.14 8.95 -11.03
C ARG A 10 4.16 9.95 -11.54
N TRP A 11 3.86 11.26 -11.47
CA TRP A 11 4.81 12.30 -11.84
C TRP A 11 6.04 12.33 -10.91
N LEU A 12 5.83 12.23 -9.59
CA LEU A 12 6.91 12.17 -8.61
C LEU A 12 7.83 10.96 -8.84
N PHE A 13 7.30 9.78 -9.12
CA PHE A 13 8.12 8.60 -9.41
C PHE A 13 8.97 8.77 -10.67
N LYS A 14 8.43 9.45 -11.69
CA LYS A 14 9.17 9.77 -12.91
C LYS A 14 10.32 10.75 -12.65
N GLU A 15 10.12 11.71 -11.76
CA GLU A 15 11.12 12.73 -11.43
C GLU A 15 12.22 12.20 -10.49
N VAL A 16 11.85 11.42 -9.47
CA VAL A 16 12.77 10.96 -8.42
C VAL A 16 13.50 9.66 -8.80
N ARG A 17 13.19 9.05 -9.97
CA ARG A 17 13.77 7.78 -10.46
C ARG A 17 13.67 6.61 -9.47
N VAL A 18 12.67 6.63 -8.60
CA VAL A 18 12.41 5.53 -7.66
C VAL A 18 11.49 4.53 -8.36
N SER A 19 11.91 3.27 -8.43
CA SER A 19 11.09 2.21 -9.01
C SER A 19 9.94 1.83 -8.07
N GLU A 20 8.86 1.26 -8.63
CA GLU A 20 7.73 0.75 -7.83
C GLU A 20 8.18 -0.32 -6.83
N GLU A 21 9.18 -1.12 -7.20
CA GLU A 21 9.77 -2.16 -6.36
C GLU A 21 10.58 -1.58 -5.19
N GLN A 22 11.41 -0.56 -5.45
CA GLN A 22 12.15 0.14 -4.39
C GLN A 22 11.19 0.80 -3.39
N LEU A 23 10.11 1.40 -3.88
CA LEU A 23 9.08 1.96 -3.01
C LEU A 23 8.38 0.86 -2.19
N ALA A 24 8.04 -0.27 -2.81
CA ALA A 24 7.41 -1.38 -2.13
C ALA A 24 8.29 -1.92 -0.99
N GLU A 25 9.60 -2.01 -1.22
CA GLU A 25 10.58 -2.39 -0.21
C GLU A 25 10.68 -1.36 0.92
N GLU A 26 10.69 -0.06 0.62
CA GLU A 26 10.68 0.98 1.64
C GLU A 26 9.41 0.97 2.50
N LEU A 27 8.24 0.73 1.89
CA LEU A 27 6.99 0.60 2.62
C LEU A 27 7.02 -0.60 3.57
N LEU A 28 7.56 -1.73 3.12
CA LEU A 28 7.78 -2.90 3.97
C LEU A 28 8.73 -2.58 5.13
N ASN A 29 9.84 -1.89 4.84
CA ASN A 29 10.84 -1.51 5.83
C ASN A 29 10.28 -0.54 6.88
N ILE A 30 9.37 0.35 6.49
CA ILE A 30 8.62 1.19 7.43
C ILE A 30 7.81 0.32 8.39
N LEU A 31 7.03 -0.64 7.89
CA LEU A 31 6.20 -1.49 8.75
C LEU A 31 7.07 -2.33 9.71
N LYS A 32 8.16 -2.90 9.22
CA LYS A 32 9.14 -3.64 10.04
C LYS A 32 9.80 -2.77 11.11
N ARG A 33 10.22 -1.56 10.75
CA ARG A 33 10.88 -0.62 11.68
C ARG A 33 9.92 -0.15 12.77
N TYR A 34 8.66 0.04 12.43
CA TYR A 34 7.62 0.51 13.34
C TYR A 34 6.65 -0.62 13.68
N GLU A 35 7.14 -1.77 14.13
CA GLU A 35 6.29 -2.91 14.56
C GLU A 35 5.26 -2.49 15.64
N GLN A 36 5.61 -1.53 16.49
CA GLN A 36 4.77 -0.97 17.54
C GLN A 36 4.40 0.50 17.28
N PRO A 37 3.19 0.98 17.67
CA PRO A 37 2.79 2.38 17.52
C PRO A 37 3.84 3.33 18.10
N ASN A 38 4.23 4.34 17.32
CA ASN A 38 5.20 5.33 17.76
C ASN A 38 4.53 6.71 17.87
N PRO A 39 4.41 7.28 19.08
CA PRO A 39 3.72 8.55 19.28
C PRO A 39 4.44 9.76 18.66
N LYS A 40 5.72 9.63 18.30
CA LYS A 40 6.45 10.67 17.57
C LYS A 40 6.12 10.70 16.08
N VAL A 41 5.62 9.59 15.54
CA VAL A 41 5.25 9.41 14.12
C VAL A 41 3.97 8.56 14.00
N PRO A 42 2.86 8.96 14.63
CA PRO A 42 1.70 8.10 14.87
C PRO A 42 1.04 7.58 13.60
N ARG A 43 1.18 8.28 12.47
CA ARG A 43 0.57 7.90 11.19
C ARG A 43 1.50 7.18 10.22
N ILE A 44 2.76 6.90 10.58
CA ILE A 44 3.74 6.39 9.61
C ILE A 44 3.34 5.01 9.04
N ARG A 45 2.80 4.12 9.88
CA ARG A 45 2.28 2.83 9.42
C ARG A 45 1.01 2.95 8.61
N ARG A 46 0.05 3.76 9.09
CA ARG A 46 -1.17 4.06 8.34
C ARG A 46 -0.85 4.59 6.95
N PHE A 47 0.08 5.54 6.84
CA PHE A 47 0.55 6.07 5.57
C PHE A 47 1.10 4.97 4.66
N ALA A 48 1.93 4.07 5.19
CA ALA A 48 2.48 2.97 4.41
C ALA A 48 1.38 2.02 3.88
N ILE A 49 0.36 1.73 4.69
CA ILE A 49 -0.79 0.89 4.30
C ILE A 49 -1.65 1.61 3.25
N GLU A 50 -1.98 2.89 3.45
CA GLU A 50 -2.77 3.70 2.50
C GLU A 50 -2.07 3.76 1.13
N LEU A 51 -0.75 3.96 1.10
CA LEU A 51 0.02 4.00 -0.13
C LEU A 51 0.11 2.62 -0.80
N THR A 52 0.27 1.55 0.00
CA THR A 52 0.25 0.17 -0.50
C THR A 52 -1.07 -0.15 -1.19
N ILE A 53 -2.21 0.17 -0.56
CA ILE A 53 -3.56 0.03 -1.15
C ILE A 53 -3.67 0.84 -2.45
N ALA A 54 -3.21 2.09 -2.43
CA ALA A 54 -3.29 2.96 -3.59
C ALA A 54 -2.49 2.42 -4.79
N MET A 55 -1.31 1.86 -4.56
CA MET A 55 -0.51 1.20 -5.59
C MET A 55 -1.23 -0.03 -6.17
N MET A 56 -1.79 -0.89 -5.32
CA MET A 56 -2.53 -2.09 -5.75
C MET A 56 -3.83 -1.78 -6.50
N LYS A 57 -4.53 -0.70 -6.12
CA LYS A 57 -5.72 -0.22 -6.85
C LYS A 57 -5.37 0.41 -8.19
N ALA A 58 -4.20 1.02 -8.33
CA ALA A 58 -3.77 1.70 -9.54
C ALA A 58 -3.25 0.73 -10.62
N ASN A 59 -2.66 -0.40 -10.21
CA ASN A 59 -2.10 -1.41 -11.09
C ASN A 59 -2.03 -2.77 -10.35
N SER A 60 -2.26 -3.88 -11.05
CA SER A 60 -2.10 -5.22 -10.48
C SER A 60 -0.62 -5.62 -10.29
N LYS A 61 0.33 -5.04 -11.04
CA LYS A 61 1.76 -5.36 -10.94
C LYS A 61 2.32 -5.25 -9.50
N PRO A 62 2.08 -4.16 -8.74
CA PRO A 62 2.47 -4.06 -7.33
C PRO A 62 1.99 -5.21 -6.43
N ILE A 63 0.85 -5.84 -6.71
CA ILE A 63 0.30 -6.93 -5.88
C ILE A 63 1.30 -8.10 -5.80
N LYS A 64 1.82 -8.57 -6.94
CA LYS A 64 2.83 -9.64 -7.00
C LYS A 64 4.11 -9.24 -6.27
N THR A 65 4.55 -7.99 -6.44
CA THR A 65 5.75 -7.47 -5.74
C THR A 65 5.55 -7.51 -4.23
N PHE A 66 4.43 -7.01 -3.72
CA PHE A 66 4.13 -7.03 -2.28
C PHE A 66 3.96 -8.44 -1.71
N GLN A 67 3.34 -9.36 -2.46
CA GLN A 67 3.23 -10.77 -2.09
C GLN A 67 4.62 -11.39 -1.91
N ASN A 68 5.51 -11.22 -2.90
CA ASN A 68 6.87 -11.75 -2.86
C ASN A 68 7.72 -11.17 -1.73
N LEU A 69 7.49 -9.90 -1.39
CA LEU A 69 8.17 -9.21 -0.28
C LEU A 69 7.64 -9.62 1.11
N GLY A 70 6.55 -10.40 1.19
CA GLY A 70 5.94 -10.79 2.46
C GLY A 70 5.11 -9.68 3.12
N MET A 71 4.64 -8.69 2.36
CA MET A 71 3.90 -7.53 2.86
C MET A 71 2.66 -7.92 3.69
N LYS A 72 1.95 -8.99 3.29
CA LYS A 72 0.78 -9.50 4.02
C LYS A 72 1.11 -9.80 5.49
N HIS A 73 2.25 -10.45 5.75
CA HIS A 73 2.66 -10.80 7.10
C HIS A 73 2.90 -9.55 7.96
N GLU A 74 3.58 -8.54 7.40
CA GLU A 74 3.84 -7.30 8.11
C GLU A 74 2.54 -6.54 8.41
N ILE A 75 1.61 -6.45 7.45
CA ILE A 75 0.29 -5.84 7.65
C ILE A 75 -0.52 -6.58 8.74
N GLU A 76 -0.49 -7.92 8.75
CA GLU A 76 -1.12 -8.72 9.80
C GLU A 76 -0.49 -8.48 11.18
N ASN A 77 0.82 -8.20 11.26
CA ASN A 77 1.44 -7.81 12.51
C ASN A 77 0.97 -6.43 12.97
N VAL A 78 0.83 -5.46 12.06
CA VAL A 78 0.26 -4.14 12.39
C VAL A 78 -1.15 -4.26 12.94
N PHE A 79 -1.97 -5.18 12.42
CA PHE A 79 -3.31 -5.44 12.96
C PHE A 79 -3.26 -5.81 14.45
N LYS A 80 -2.32 -6.68 14.83
CA LYS A 80 -2.18 -7.16 16.21
C LYS A 80 -1.68 -6.07 17.17
N THR A 81 -0.93 -5.10 16.66
CA THR A 81 -0.29 -4.04 17.46
C THR A 81 -0.95 -2.67 17.27
N THR A 82 -2.07 -2.61 16.55
CA THR A 82 -2.78 -1.38 16.21
C THR A 82 -3.20 -0.61 17.46
N SER A 83 -3.05 0.71 17.39
CA SER A 83 -3.53 1.64 18.41
C SER A 83 -4.52 2.62 17.81
N GLU A 84 -5.53 3.04 18.59
CA GLU A 84 -6.45 4.12 18.20
C GLU A 84 -5.70 5.41 17.81
N LEU A 85 -4.50 5.62 18.37
CA LEU A 85 -3.62 6.73 18.02
C LEU A 85 -3.39 6.89 16.50
N GLU A 86 -3.40 5.79 15.77
CA GLU A 86 -3.16 5.77 14.32
C GLU A 86 -4.37 6.21 13.49
N ASN A 87 -5.54 6.34 14.11
CA ASN A 87 -6.75 6.89 13.49
C ASN A 87 -6.83 8.43 13.55
N PHE A 88 -5.90 9.08 14.27
CA PHE A 88 -5.94 10.52 14.51
C PHE A 88 -4.80 11.26 13.81
N ASP A 89 -5.12 12.49 13.37
CA ASP A 89 -4.20 13.36 12.62
C ASP A 89 -3.43 14.28 13.56
N ILE A 90 -4.13 14.89 14.51
CA ILE A 90 -3.63 15.93 15.40
C ILE A 90 -4.25 15.78 16.78
N PHE A 91 -3.46 16.05 17.81
CA PHE A 91 -3.89 16.07 19.21
C PHE A 91 -3.74 17.48 19.81
N SER A 92 -4.73 17.87 20.62
CA SER A 92 -4.68 19.05 21.50
C SER A 92 -5.13 18.64 22.90
N GLY A 93 -4.16 18.32 23.77
CA GLY A 93 -4.44 17.77 25.09
C GLY A 93 -5.13 16.40 25.02
N LYS A 94 -6.36 16.32 25.53
CA LYS A 94 -7.20 15.09 25.50
C LYS A 94 -8.11 15.00 24.28
N VAL A 95 -8.11 16.02 23.42
CA VAL A 95 -8.94 16.06 22.21
C VAL A 95 -8.09 15.63 21.03
N ALA A 96 -8.62 14.72 20.21
CA ALA A 96 -7.97 14.21 19.02
C ALA A 96 -8.88 14.45 17.81
N LEU A 97 -8.29 14.90 16.70
CA LEU A 97 -9.01 15.08 15.44
C LEU A 97 -8.70 13.90 14.52
N ALA A 98 -9.72 13.09 14.26
CA ALA A 98 -9.65 12.03 13.26
C ALA A 98 -9.92 12.63 11.88
N HIS A 99 -9.24 12.11 10.86
CA HIS A 99 -9.64 12.39 9.49
C HIS A 99 -11.01 11.76 9.24
N HIS A 100 -11.95 12.46 8.58
CA HIS A 100 -13.15 11.81 8.05
C HIS A 100 -12.69 10.80 6.99
N GLY A 101 -12.70 9.51 7.32
CA GLY A 101 -12.20 8.43 6.47
C GLY A 101 -12.15 7.09 7.19
N SER A 102 -11.67 6.07 6.49
CA SER A 102 -11.58 4.70 7.01
C SER A 102 -10.67 4.61 8.23
N THR A 103 -11.00 3.78 9.20
CA THR A 103 -10.12 3.40 10.31
C THR A 103 -8.90 2.62 9.80
N ILE A 104 -7.83 2.54 10.60
CA ILE A 104 -6.67 1.71 10.26
C ILE A 104 -7.05 0.23 10.10
N SER A 105 -8.00 -0.26 10.90
CA SER A 105 -8.51 -1.63 10.78
C SER A 105 -9.18 -1.87 9.43
N GLU A 106 -10.05 -0.96 8.98
CA GLU A 106 -10.69 -1.04 7.66
C GLU A 106 -9.67 -0.99 6.52
N LEU A 107 -8.61 -0.18 6.65
CA LEU A 107 -7.52 -0.14 5.67
C LEU A 107 -6.73 -1.46 5.65
N ILE A 108 -6.46 -2.04 6.81
CA ILE A 108 -5.75 -3.32 6.90
C ILE A 108 -6.55 -4.43 6.23
N GLU A 109 -7.85 -4.51 6.51
CA GLU A 109 -8.75 -5.48 5.89
C GLU A 109 -8.73 -5.34 4.36
N GLU A 110 -8.91 -4.12 3.86
CA GLU A 110 -8.83 -3.84 2.42
C GLU A 110 -7.47 -4.22 1.80
N ALA A 111 -6.37 -3.93 2.49
CA ALA A 111 -5.03 -4.28 2.01
C ALA A 111 -4.84 -5.80 1.93
N ILE A 112 -5.32 -6.55 2.93
CA ILE A 112 -5.25 -8.01 2.94
C ILE A 112 -6.09 -8.61 1.82
N GLU A 113 -7.31 -8.11 1.61
CA GLU A 113 -8.17 -8.54 0.51
C GLU A 113 -7.50 -8.32 -0.86
N LEU A 114 -6.90 -7.15 -1.06
CA LEU A 114 -6.15 -6.84 -2.29
C LEU A 114 -4.96 -7.77 -2.50
N LEU A 115 -4.22 -8.11 -1.43
CA LEU A 115 -3.08 -9.02 -1.49
C LEU A 115 -3.49 -10.48 -1.69
N GLN A 116 -4.74 -10.84 -1.42
CA GLN A 116 -5.27 -12.19 -1.63
C GLN A 116 -5.91 -12.38 -3.01
N ARG A 117 -6.13 -11.30 -3.77
CA ARG A 117 -6.65 -11.42 -5.15
C ARG A 117 -5.67 -12.21 -6.00
N GLU A 118 -6.15 -13.32 -6.57
CA GLU A 118 -5.44 -14.02 -7.62
C GLU A 118 -5.30 -13.08 -8.81
N ILE A 119 -4.06 -12.79 -9.21
CA ILE A 119 -3.84 -12.11 -10.48
C ILE A 119 -4.12 -13.14 -11.56
N THR A 120 -5.35 -13.16 -12.07
CA THR A 120 -5.64 -13.84 -13.33
C THR A 120 -4.72 -13.20 -14.35
N THR A 121 -3.70 -13.95 -14.74
CA THR A 121 -2.82 -13.54 -15.82
C THR A 121 -3.72 -13.50 -17.03
N ASP A 122 -4.01 -12.30 -17.52
CA ASP A 122 -4.78 -12.14 -18.74
C ASP A 122 -4.00 -12.85 -19.85
N GLU A 123 -4.48 -14.02 -20.27
CA GLU A 123 -3.93 -14.81 -21.38
C GLU A 123 -4.05 -14.08 -22.74
N SER A 124 -4.56 -12.85 -22.74
CA SER A 124 -4.66 -11.98 -23.92
C SER A 124 -3.30 -11.52 -24.49
N GLU A 125 -2.20 -11.56 -23.71
CA GLU A 125 -0.86 -11.21 -24.22
C GLU A 125 -0.07 -12.39 -24.82
N LEU A 126 -0.46 -13.64 -24.53
CA LEU A 126 0.20 -14.84 -25.07
C LEU A 126 -0.32 -15.22 -26.46
N THR A 127 -1.59 -14.91 -26.76
CA THR A 127 -2.16 -15.12 -28.11
C THR A 127 -1.64 -14.11 -29.12
N SER A 128 -1.30 -12.88 -28.71
CA SER A 128 -0.71 -11.89 -29.63
C SER A 128 0.73 -12.19 -30.02
N LYS A 129 1.51 -12.90 -29.18
CA LYS A 129 2.91 -13.26 -29.51
C LYS A 129 3.03 -14.56 -30.32
N ASN A 130 2.08 -15.50 -30.19
CA ASN A 130 2.13 -16.76 -30.94
C ASN A 130 1.67 -16.64 -32.41
N VAL A 131 0.95 -15.58 -32.77
CA VAL A 131 0.54 -15.37 -34.19
C VAL A 131 1.72 -14.90 -35.05
N TYR A 132 2.70 -14.18 -34.48
CA TYR A 132 3.87 -13.70 -35.24
C TYR A 132 4.99 -14.74 -35.43
N PHE A 133 4.85 -15.95 -34.87
CA PHE A 133 5.82 -17.04 -35.03
C PHE A 133 5.34 -18.18 -35.94
N LEU A 134 4.19 -18.01 -36.61
CA LEU A 134 3.60 -19.02 -37.51
C LEU A 134 3.51 -18.59 -38.99
N PHE A 135 4.29 -17.60 -39.42
CA PHE A 135 4.50 -17.29 -40.85
C PHE A 135 5.98 -17.12 -41.16
#